data_AF-A0A7W1BKX3-F1
#
_entry.id   AF-A0A7W1BKX3-F1
#
_cell.length_a   1.000
_cell.length_b   1.000
_cell.length_c   1.000
_cell.angle_alpha   90.00
_cell.angle_beta   90.00
_cell.angle_gamma   90.00
#
_symmetry.space_group_name_H-M   'P 1'
#
loop_
_entity.id
_entity.type
_entity.pdbx_description
1 polymer ?
#
loop_
_entity_poly.entity_id
_entity_poly.type
_entity_poly.pdbx_seq_one_letter_code
_entity_poly.pdbx_strand_id
1 'polypeptide(L)'
;MVDSRNDESAGDCEERIAKFQQLAARLQHDINSPLTALLAEAQMLALDERLPEVHSADVEQIVELARRVAAVVRELDSLRGEVAPA
;
A
#
# COMPACT_ATOMS: atom_id res chain seq x y z
N MET A 1 13.84 33.71 27.89
CA MET A 1 14.68 33.43 26.69
C MET A 1 14.99 31.93 26.64
N VAL A 2 13.94 31.11 26.63
CA VAL A 2 13.97 29.65 26.50
C VAL A 2 12.65 29.32 25.82
N ASP A 3 12.60 29.32 24.49
CA ASP A 3 11.45 28.76 23.75
C ASP A 3 11.76 28.51 22.27
N SER A 4 12.62 29.32 21.66
CA SER A 4 12.89 29.22 20.21
C SER A 4 13.56 27.91 19.76
N ARG A 5 14.26 27.19 20.64
CA ARG A 5 14.86 25.87 20.31
C ARG A 5 13.86 24.71 20.41
N ASN A 6 12.77 24.87 21.18
CA ASN A 6 11.78 23.82 21.37
C ASN A 6 10.75 23.82 20.23
N ASP A 7 10.42 25.03 19.73
CA ASP A 7 9.55 25.23 18.57
C ASP A 7 10.15 24.73 17.25
N GLU A 8 11.46 24.95 17.02
CA GLU A 8 12.17 24.47 15.82
C GLU A 8 12.22 22.93 15.73
N SER A 9 12.37 22.24 16.87
CA SER A 9 12.44 20.77 16.90
C SER A 9 11.07 20.11 16.75
N ALA A 10 10.00 20.76 17.22
CA ALA A 10 8.64 20.29 17.02
C ALA A 10 8.24 20.44 15.54
N GLY A 11 8.56 21.59 14.93
CA GLY A 11 8.33 21.85 13.51
C GLY A 11 9.04 20.86 12.57
N ASP A 12 10.29 20.50 12.85
CA ASP A 12 11.01 19.49 12.05
C ASP A 12 10.36 18.09 12.17
N CYS A 13 9.86 17.73 13.35
CA CYS A 13 9.16 16.45 13.54
C CYS A 13 7.84 16.41 12.75
N GLU A 14 7.05 17.48 12.82
CA GLU A 14 5.79 17.62 12.08
C GLU A 14 6.02 17.57 10.57
N GLU A 15 7.04 18.27 10.07
CA GLU A 15 7.40 18.27 8.64
C GLU A 15 7.82 16.87 8.18
N ARG A 16 8.59 16.14 9.00
CA ARG A 16 9.00 14.75 8.72
C ARG A 16 7.82 13.79 8.71
N ILE A 17 6.89 13.94 9.65
CA ILE A 17 5.65 13.14 9.70
C ILE A 17 4.80 13.41 8.45
N ALA A 18 4.61 14.68 8.08
CA ALA A 18 3.84 15.05 6.89
C ALA A 18 4.46 14.47 5.60
N LYS A 19 5.78 14.55 5.45
CA LYS A 19 6.51 13.94 4.33
C LYS A 19 6.33 12.42 4.28
N PHE A 20 6.39 11.76 5.44
CA PHE A 20 6.17 10.32 5.54
C PHE A 20 4.74 9.94 5.14
N GLN A 21 3.74 10.68 5.63
CA GLN A 21 2.33 10.46 5.27
C GLN A 21 2.10 10.62 3.76
N GLN A 22 2.70 11.65 3.15
CA GLN A 22 2.59 11.89 1.71
C GLN A 22 3.27 10.77 0.89
N LEU A 23 4.45 10.31 1.32
CA LEU A 23 5.14 9.20 0.69
C LEU A 23 4.33 7.90 0.79
N ALA A 24 3.76 7.62 1.96
CA ALA A 24 2.91 6.45 2.19
C ALA A 24 1.65 6.47 1.31
N ALA A 25 0.98 7.62 1.20
CA ALA A 25 -0.20 7.77 0.34
C ALA A 25 0.14 7.57 -1.14
N ARG A 26 1.28 8.09 -1.59
CA ARG A 26 1.76 7.89 -2.97
C ARG A 26 2.10 6.42 -3.22
N LEU A 27 2.83 5.79 -2.30
CA LEU A 27 3.18 4.38 -2.40
C LEU A 27 1.94 3.48 -2.46
N GLN A 28 0.91 3.79 -1.68
CA GLN A 28 -0.38 3.09 -1.76
C GLN A 28 -1.02 3.22 -3.14
N HIS A 29 -1.10 4.43 -3.69
CA HIS A 29 -1.68 4.64 -5.00
C HIS A 29 -0.90 3.89 -6.10
N ASP A 30 0.43 4.01 -6.04
CA ASP A 30 1.36 3.42 -7.01
C ASP A 30 1.37 1.89 -6.93
N ILE A 31 1.07 1.27 -5.78
CA ILE A 31 0.95 -0.19 -5.65
C ILE A 31 -0.46 -0.70 -5.92
N ASN A 32 -1.51 0.00 -5.48
CA ASN A 32 -2.89 -0.44 -5.69
C ASN A 32 -3.24 -0.52 -7.18
N SER A 33 -2.71 0.40 -8.00
CA SER A 33 -2.94 0.42 -9.45
C SER A 33 -2.44 -0.86 -10.16
N PRO A 34 -1.15 -1.25 -10.06
CA PRO A 34 -0.66 -2.48 -10.66
C PRO A 34 -1.26 -3.74 -10.03
N LEU A 35 -1.58 -3.75 -8.73
CA LEU A 35 -2.27 -4.90 -8.12
C LEU A 35 -3.69 -5.09 -8.65
N THR A 36 -4.41 -3.99 -8.86
CA THR A 36 -5.75 -4.02 -9.44
C THR A 36 -5.70 -4.55 -10.88
N ALA A 37 -4.74 -4.06 -11.68
CA ALA A 37 -4.52 -4.56 -13.04
C ALA A 37 -4.13 -6.05 -13.06
N LEU A 38 -3.18 -6.46 -12.20
CA LEU A 38 -2.75 -7.85 -12.07
C LEU A 38 -3.90 -8.77 -11.66
N LEU A 39 -4.74 -8.33 -10.72
CA LEU A 39 -5.90 -9.09 -10.28
C LEU A 39 -6.92 -9.23 -11.41
N ALA A 40 -7.17 -8.17 -12.19
CA ALA A 40 -8.08 -8.21 -13.33
C ALA A 40 -7.58 -9.19 -14.41
N GLU A 41 -6.29 -9.13 -14.77
CA GLU A 41 -5.68 -10.04 -15.73
C GLU A 41 -5.72 -11.49 -15.25
N ALA A 42 -5.39 -11.74 -13.97
CA ALA A 42 -5.44 -13.08 -13.39
C ALA A 42 -6.89 -13.63 -13.32
N GLN A 43 -7.87 -12.78 -13.01
CA GLN A 43 -9.29 -13.15 -13.07
C GLN A 43 -9.74 -13.45 -14.50
N MET A 44 -9.28 -12.69 -15.50
CA MET A 44 -9.58 -12.98 -16.90
C MET A 44 -8.98 -14.31 -17.34
N LEU A 45 -7.73 -14.60 -16.94
CA LEU A 45 -7.09 -15.90 -17.22
C LEU A 45 -7.85 -17.06 -16.56
N ALA A 46 -8.33 -16.89 -15.33
CA ALA A 46 -9.10 -17.91 -14.64
C ALA A 46 -10.46 -18.22 -15.31
N LEU A 47 -11.00 -17.28 -16.08
CA LEU A 47 -12.24 -17.45 -16.85
C LEU A 47 -11.99 -17.98 -18.28
N ASP A 48 -10.73 -18.09 -18.73
CA ASP A 48 -10.42 -18.59 -20.06
C ASP A 48 -10.48 -20.13 -20.09
N GLU A 49 -11.53 -20.67 -20.70
CA GLU A 49 -11.74 -22.12 -20.86
C GLU A 49 -10.65 -22.81 -21.69
N ARG A 50 -9.79 -22.05 -22.38
CA ARG A 50 -8.64 -22.58 -23.14
C ARG A 50 -7.39 -22.70 -22.27
N LEU A 51 -7.40 -22.18 -21.05
CA LEU A 51 -6.26 -22.27 -20.15
C LEU A 51 -6.04 -23.75 -19.78
N PRO A 52 -4.84 -24.30 -20.03
CA PRO A 52 -4.52 -25.66 -19.61
C PRO A 52 -4.67 -25.82 -18.09
N GLU A 53 -5.31 -26.90 -17.63
CA GLU A 53 -5.55 -27.14 -16.19
C GLU A 53 -4.26 -27.12 -15.34
N VAL A 54 -3.12 -27.48 -15.94
CA VAL A 54 -1.79 -27.42 -15.29
C VAL A 54 -1.43 -26.01 -14.79
N HIS A 55 -2.03 -24.96 -15.36
CA HIS A 55 -1.78 -23.56 -14.99
C HIS A 55 -2.82 -22.97 -14.05
N SER A 56 -3.92 -23.67 -13.72
CA SER A 56 -4.98 -23.09 -12.87
C SER A 56 -4.46 -22.77 -11.47
N ALA A 57 -3.64 -23.66 -10.90
CA ALA A 57 -3.03 -23.47 -9.59
C ALA A 57 -2.06 -22.26 -9.56
N ASP A 58 -1.32 -22.04 -10.65
CA ASP A 58 -0.41 -20.89 -10.78
C ASP A 58 -1.20 -19.57 -10.82
N VAL A 59 -2.32 -19.53 -11.55
CA VAL A 59 -3.20 -18.37 -11.63
C VAL A 59 -3.84 -18.07 -10.27
N GLU A 60 -4.33 -19.08 -9.55
CA GLU A 60 -4.83 -18.91 -8.18
C GLU A 60 -3.74 -18.38 -7.22
N GLN A 61 -2.51 -18.88 -7.34
CA GLN A 61 -1.37 -18.41 -6.56
C GLN A 61 -1.05 -16.94 -6.83
N ILE A 62 -1.11 -16.50 -8.09
CA ILE A 62 -0.91 -15.09 -8.48
C ILE A 62 -1.99 -14.20 -7.85
N VAL A 63 -3.26 -14.63 -7.88
CA VAL A 63 -4.37 -13.90 -7.25
C VAL A 63 -4.15 -13.76 -5.74
N GLU A 64 -3.74 -14.83 -5.07
CA GLU A 64 -3.50 -14.81 -3.62
C GLU A 64 -2.33 -13.91 -3.23
N LEU A 65 -1.22 -13.96 -3.99
CA LEU A 65 -0.08 -13.07 -3.78
C LEU A 65 -0.48 -11.61 -3.99
N ALA A 66 -1.25 -11.30 -5.03
CA ALA A 66 -1.74 -9.93 -5.27
C ALA A 66 -2.61 -9.41 -4.11
N ARG A 67 -3.51 -10.27 -3.58
CA ARG A 67 -4.34 -9.94 -2.42
C ARG A 67 -3.50 -9.69 -1.16
N ARG A 68 -2.47 -10.50 -0.92
CA ARG A 68 -1.55 -10.33 0.21
C ARG A 68 -0.79 -9.00 0.14
N VAL A 69 -0.27 -8.63 -1.03
CA VAL A 69 0.40 -7.33 -1.18
C VAL A 69 -0.60 -6.19 -0.94
N ALA A 70 -1.83 -6.29 -1.44
CA ALA A 70 -2.86 -5.29 -1.18
C ALA A 70 -3.18 -5.16 0.33
N ALA A 71 -3.20 -6.28 1.07
CA ALA A 71 -3.42 -6.26 2.52
C ALA A 71 -2.28 -5.56 3.27
N VAL A 72 -1.02 -5.90 2.96
CA VAL A 72 0.17 -5.25 3.56
C VAL A 72 0.17 -3.73 3.29
N VAL A 73 -0.22 -3.34 2.08
CA VAL A 73 -0.31 -1.92 1.69
C VAL A 73 -1.45 -1.19 2.42
N ARG A 74 -2.53 -1.89 2.79
CA ARG A 74 -3.59 -1.34 3.64
C ARG A 74 -3.18 -1.23 5.11
N GLU A 75 -2.32 -2.11 5.61
CA GLU A 75 -1.77 -1.99 6.98
C GLU A 75 -0.92 -0.72 7.16
N LEU A 76 -0.29 -0.22 6.08
CA LEU A 76 0.35 1.10 6.08
C LEU A 76 -0.63 2.25 6.34
N ASP A 77 -1.93 2.08 6.07
CA ASP A 77 -2.97 3.08 6.36
C ASP A 77 -3.27 3.15 7.87
N SER A 78 -3.24 2.02 8.57
CA SER A 78 -3.44 1.94 10.02
C SER A 78 -2.37 2.70 10.78
N LEU A 79 -1.11 2.63 10.32
CA LEU A 79 0.00 3.43 10.86
C LEU A 79 -0.21 4.94 10.65
N ARG A 80 -0.99 5.34 9.64
CA ARG A 80 -1.34 6.75 9.39
C ARG A 80 -2.40 7.26 10.38
N GLY A 81 -3.28 6.37 10.88
CA GLY A 81 -4.32 6.68 11.85
C GLY A 81 -3.83 6.80 13.30
N GLU A 82 -2.76 6.07 13.67
CA GLU A 82 -2.18 6.12 15.02
C GLU A 82 -1.32 7.37 15.30
N VAL A 83 -0.88 8.09 14.26
CA VAL A 83 -0.02 9.29 14.39
C VAL A 83 -0.85 10.58 14.36
N ALA A 84 -2.14 10.52 14.67
CA ALA A 84 -2.94 11.72 14.88
C ALA A 84 -2.53 12.38 16.22
N PRO A 85 -2.04 13.63 16.23
CA PRO A 85 -1.74 14.33 17.48
C PRO A 85 -3.05 14.62 18.23
N ALA A 86 -3.05 14.34 19.53
CA ALA A 86 -4.09 14.75 20.48
C ALA A 86 -4.01 16.26 20.78
#